data_AF-A0A7J5AMV9-F1
#
_entry.id   AF-A0A7J5AMV9-F1
#
_cell.length_a   1.000
_cell.length_b   1.000
_cell.length_c   1.000
_cell.angle_alpha   90.00
_cell.angle_beta   90.00
_cell.angle_gamma   90.00
#
_symmetry.space_group_name_H-M   'P 1'
#
loop_
_entity.id
_entity.type
_entity.pdbx_description
1 polymer ?
#
loop_
_entity_poly.entity_id
_entity_poly.type
_entity_poly.pdbx_seq_one_letter_code
_entity_poly.pdbx_strand_id
1 'polypeptide(L)'
;MYKKEIHFTNQNTIELTVEETNEIIVYKYASFGERFLARIVDVFIIIIPQMCIPIVPAWLYWSLLQSGDKQRTIGQGACDIKLMSVDGKKVSFGQATGRFFANFLNLFTFFIGYIMFFTTDKKQCLHDYLSETIVVKEIGRKSIN
;
A
#
# COMPACT_ATOMS: atom_id res chain seq x y z
N MET A 1 43.31 12.70 -18.29
CA MET A 1 42.27 13.74 -18.25
C MET A 1 41.51 13.59 -19.56
N TYR A 2 40.29 13.06 -19.52
CA TYR A 2 39.51 12.73 -20.72
C TYR A 2 39.17 14.02 -21.48
N LYS A 3 39.77 14.22 -22.66
CA LYS A 3 39.57 15.44 -23.45
C LYS A 3 38.40 15.20 -24.42
N LYS A 4 37.29 15.85 -24.13
CA LYS A 4 36.05 15.82 -24.91
C LYS A 4 35.73 17.24 -25.33
N GLU A 5 35.53 17.48 -26.62
CA GLU A 5 35.21 18.80 -27.15
C GLU A 5 33.79 18.79 -27.74
N ILE A 6 32.98 19.77 -27.37
CA ILE A 6 31.59 19.91 -27.84
C ILE A 6 31.55 21.01 -28.90
N HIS A 7 31.17 20.66 -30.11
CA HIS A 7 30.89 21.60 -31.18
C HIS A 7 29.37 21.77 -31.33
N PHE A 8 28.92 23.02 -31.18
CA PHE A 8 27.50 23.37 -31.31
C PHE A 8 27.19 23.67 -32.78
N THR A 9 26.35 22.83 -33.41
CA THR A 9 25.96 22.98 -34.82
C THR A 9 24.61 23.71 -34.92
N ASN A 10 24.47 24.57 -35.92
CA ASN A 10 23.51 25.68 -35.92
C ASN A 10 22.02 25.37 -36.19
N GLN A 11 21.53 24.13 -36.03
CA GLN A 11 20.10 23.85 -36.33
C GLN A 11 19.34 22.88 -35.43
N ASN A 12 19.99 21.94 -34.71
CA ASN A 12 19.40 21.23 -33.54
C ASN A 12 20.30 20.11 -33.01
N THR A 13 21.60 20.12 -33.33
CA THR A 13 22.51 19.02 -33.05
C THR A 13 23.80 19.52 -32.41
N ILE A 14 24.43 18.65 -31.63
CA ILE A 14 25.78 18.86 -31.09
C ILE A 14 26.66 17.71 -31.53
N GLU A 15 27.91 18.01 -31.84
CA GLU A 15 28.92 17.02 -32.18
C GLU A 15 29.91 16.96 -31.02
N LEU A 16 30.05 15.78 -30.43
CA LEU A 16 30.99 15.51 -29.37
C LEU A 16 32.19 14.77 -29.94
N THR A 17 33.33 15.45 -30.03
CA THR A 17 34.59 14.85 -30.43
C THR A 17 35.24 14.23 -29.21
N VAL A 18 35.47 12.92 -29.26
CA VAL A 18 36.17 12.16 -28.21
C VAL A 18 37.59 11.88 -28.71
N GLU A 19 38.57 12.65 -28.22
CA GLU A 19 39.95 12.59 -28.72
C GLU A 19 40.63 11.23 -28.51
N GLU A 20 40.20 10.49 -27.49
CA GLU A 20 40.80 9.21 -27.12
C GLU A 20 40.42 8.07 -28.06
N THR A 21 39.18 8.06 -28.56
CA THR A 21 38.69 7.06 -29.53
C THR A 21 38.74 7.58 -30.97
N ASN A 22 39.06 8.87 -31.15
CA ASN A 22 39.01 9.58 -32.42
C ASN A 22 37.63 9.45 -33.10
N GLU A 23 36.56 9.47 -32.29
CA GLU A 23 35.16 9.34 -32.72
C GLU A 23 34.40 10.65 -32.53
N ILE A 24 33.45 10.91 -33.43
CA ILE A 24 32.52 12.04 -33.36
C ILE A 24 31.12 11.50 -33.09
N ILE A 25 30.54 11.86 -31.96
CA ILE A 25 29.17 11.47 -31.60
C ILE A 25 28.24 12.64 -31.84
N VAL A 26 27.26 12.45 -32.73
CA VAL A 26 26.26 13.48 -33.05
C VAL A 26 25.02 13.26 -32.20
N TYR A 27 24.66 14.25 -31.37
CA TYR A 27 23.42 14.25 -30.60
C TYR A 27 22.42 15.26 -31.18
N LYS A 28 21.13 14.93 -31.09
CA LYS A 28 20.03 15.87 -31.38
C LYS A 28 19.50 16.44 -30.07
N TYR A 29 19.19 17.74 -30.03
CA TYR A 29 18.52 18.32 -28.88
C TYR A 29 17.16 17.67 -28.67
N ALA A 30 16.93 17.20 -27.45
CA ALA A 30 15.61 16.76 -27.02
C ALA A 30 14.64 17.94 -27.04
N SER A 31 13.51 17.74 -27.72
CA SER A 31 12.38 18.64 -27.76
C SER A 31 11.77 18.85 -26.36
N PHE A 32 11.00 19.93 -26.20
CA PHE A 32 10.27 20.18 -24.96
C PHE A 32 9.34 19.02 -24.59
N GLY A 33 8.64 18.44 -25.58
CA GLY A 33 7.71 17.32 -25.36
C GLY A 33 8.40 16.08 -24.81
N GLU A 34 9.56 15.69 -25.36
CA GLU A 34 10.33 14.54 -24.87
C GLU A 34 10.77 14.74 -23.41
N ARG A 35 11.23 15.95 -23.06
CA ARG A 35 11.61 16.30 -21.68
C ARG A 35 10.42 16.28 -20.74
N PHE A 36 9.27 16.76 -21.20
CA PHE A 36 8.04 16.78 -20.40
C PHE A 36 7.50 15.37 -20.14
N LEU A 37 7.47 14.51 -21.16
CA LEU A 37 7.07 13.11 -21.03
C LEU A 37 8.01 12.34 -20.10
N ALA A 38 9.33 12.53 -20.24
CA ALA A 38 10.30 11.93 -19.32
C ALA A 38 9.99 12.31 -17.87
N ARG A 39 9.68 13.59 -17.61
CA ARG A 39 9.32 14.05 -16.27
C ARG A 39 8.05 13.38 -15.74
N ILE A 40 7.03 13.20 -16.57
CA ILE A 40 5.79 12.50 -16.16
C ILE A 40 6.11 11.05 -15.78
N VAL A 41 6.91 10.36 -16.59
CA VAL A 41 7.33 8.98 -16.31
C VAL A 41 8.10 8.90 -14.99
N ASP A 42 9.07 9.78 -14.78
CA ASP A 42 9.85 9.86 -13.54
C ASP A 42 8.94 10.08 -12.32
N VAL A 43 7.92 10.93 -12.44
CA VAL A 43 6.94 11.19 -11.38
C VAL A 43 6.17 9.92 -11.02
N PHE A 44 5.69 9.16 -12.01
CA PHE A 44 5.01 7.89 -11.73
C PHE A 44 5.95 6.85 -11.08
N ILE A 45 7.18 6.75 -11.58
CA ILE A 45 8.21 5.85 -11.03
C ILE A 45 8.47 6.15 -9.55
N ILE A 46 8.47 7.42 -9.15
CA ILE A 46 8.70 7.82 -7.76
C ILE A 46 7.43 7.64 -6.91
N ILE A 47 6.26 8.04 -7.42
CA ILE A 47 5.01 8.04 -6.64
C ILE A 47 4.53 6.62 -6.32
N ILE A 48 4.62 5.68 -7.27
CA ILE A 48 4.05 4.34 -7.09
C ILE A 48 4.70 3.59 -5.90
N PRO A 49 6.04 3.47 -5.80
CA PRO A 49 6.68 2.86 -4.63
C PRO A 49 6.37 3.61 -3.35
N GLN A 50 6.36 4.95 -3.39
CA GLN A 50 6.10 5.76 -2.21
C GLN A 50 4.69 5.56 -1.64
N MET A 51 3.69 5.29 -2.49
CA MET A 51 2.34 4.92 -2.05
C MET A 51 2.29 3.51 -1.43
N CYS A 52 3.10 2.58 -1.91
CA CYS A 52 3.11 1.18 -1.45
C CYS A 52 3.89 0.97 -0.15
N ILE A 53 5.00 1.69 0.06
CA ILE A 53 5.87 1.57 1.24
C ILE A 53 5.10 1.62 2.57
N PRO A 54 4.17 2.56 2.83
CA PRO A 54 3.46 2.63 4.10
C PRO A 54 2.41 1.52 4.28
N ILE A 55 1.96 0.87 3.20
CA ILE A 55 0.92 -0.16 3.26
C ILE A 55 1.44 -1.42 3.95
N VAL A 56 2.68 -1.82 3.67
CA VAL A 56 3.30 -3.05 4.20
C VAL A 56 3.41 -3.04 5.73
N PRO A 57 4.02 -2.04 6.40
CA PRO A 57 4.10 -2.03 7.86
C PRO A 57 2.73 -1.91 8.53
N ALA A 58 1.80 -1.16 7.93
CA ALA A 58 0.43 -1.09 8.41
C ALA A 58 -0.23 -2.48 8.34
N TRP A 59 -0.21 -3.12 7.17
CA TRP A 59 -0.76 -4.46 6.97
C TRP A 59 -0.19 -5.48 7.98
N LEU A 60 1.13 -5.49 8.17
CA LEU A 60 1.79 -6.38 9.11
C LEU A 60 1.39 -6.09 10.56
N TYR A 61 1.33 -4.81 10.97
CA TYR A 61 0.88 -4.42 12.31
C TYR A 61 -0.51 -4.96 12.63
N TRP A 62 -1.48 -4.74 11.73
CA TRP A 62 -2.85 -5.19 11.95
C TRP A 62 -2.94 -6.72 11.90
N SER A 63 -2.37 -7.33 10.86
CA SER A 63 -2.55 -8.76 10.61
C SER A 63 -1.87 -9.61 11.67
N LEU A 64 -0.63 -9.29 12.05
CA LEU A 64 0.11 -10.06 13.07
C LEU A 64 -0.51 -9.94 14.46
N LEU A 65 -0.96 -8.74 14.86
CA LEU A 65 -1.56 -8.55 16.18
C LEU A 65 -2.95 -9.19 16.29
N GLN A 66 -3.75 -9.11 15.22
CA GLN A 66 -5.09 -9.69 15.21
C GLN A 66 -5.08 -11.22 15.05
N SER A 67 -4.10 -11.78 14.34
CA SER A 67 -3.90 -13.23 14.28
C SER A 67 -3.01 -13.77 15.42
N GLY A 68 -2.50 -12.90 16.30
CA GLY A 68 -1.71 -13.29 17.47
C GLY A 68 -2.58 -13.82 18.61
N ASP A 69 -1.95 -14.30 19.69
CA ASP A 69 -2.69 -14.94 20.80
C ASP A 69 -3.64 -13.98 21.55
N LYS A 70 -3.30 -12.68 21.55
CA LYS A 70 -4.16 -11.65 22.14
C LYS A 70 -5.35 -11.29 21.25
N GLN A 71 -5.29 -11.62 19.95
CA GLN A 71 -6.28 -11.33 18.92
C GLN A 71 -6.79 -9.88 18.92
N ARG A 72 -5.91 -8.93 19.19
CA ARG A 72 -6.27 -7.51 19.33
C ARG A 72 -5.06 -6.64 19.02
N THR A 73 -5.32 -5.52 18.39
CA THR A 73 -4.34 -4.43 18.28
C THR A 73 -4.17 -3.71 19.61
N ILE A 74 -3.17 -2.83 19.69
CA ILE A 74 -2.91 -2.04 20.90
C ILE A 74 -4.13 -1.17 21.25
N GLY A 75 -4.74 -0.50 20.27
CA GLY A 75 -5.94 0.31 20.49
C GLY A 75 -7.16 -0.52 20.89
N GLN A 76 -7.36 -1.68 20.27
CA GLN A 76 -8.42 -2.61 20.68
C GLN A 76 -8.20 -3.12 22.12
N GLY A 77 -6.95 -3.39 22.49
CA GLY A 77 -6.56 -3.75 23.84
C GLY A 77 -6.87 -2.67 24.87
N ALA A 78 -6.70 -1.39 24.52
CA ALA A 78 -7.05 -0.27 25.40
C ALA A 78 -8.57 -0.14 25.64
N CYS A 79 -9.40 -0.66 24.73
CA CYS A 79 -10.87 -0.66 24.85
C CYS A 79 -11.45 -1.99 25.36
N ASP A 80 -10.60 -2.94 25.75
CA ASP A 80 -10.97 -4.31 26.13
C ASP A 80 -11.80 -5.06 25.08
N ILE A 81 -11.54 -4.77 23.80
CA ILE A 81 -12.15 -5.48 22.68
C ILE A 81 -11.13 -6.38 21.99
N LYS A 82 -11.61 -7.47 21.40
CA LYS A 82 -10.80 -8.43 20.64
C LYS A 82 -11.51 -8.87 19.38
N LEU A 83 -10.74 -9.36 18.41
CA LEU A 83 -11.24 -9.94 17.18
C LEU A 83 -11.33 -11.46 17.33
N MET A 84 -12.39 -12.06 16.79
CA MET A 84 -12.64 -13.49 16.83
C MET A 84 -13.16 -13.96 15.48
N SER A 85 -12.88 -15.20 15.08
CA SER A 85 -13.57 -15.80 13.93
C SER A 85 -15.06 -15.97 14.25
N VAL A 86 -15.93 -15.94 13.25
CA VAL A 86 -17.38 -16.23 13.43
C VAL A 86 -17.62 -17.61 14.09
N ASP A 87 -16.70 -18.55 13.92
CA ASP A 87 -16.73 -19.88 14.55
C ASP A 87 -16.29 -19.89 16.04
N GLY A 88 -16.00 -18.72 16.62
CA GLY A 88 -15.47 -18.61 17.98
C GLY A 88 -13.98 -18.93 18.11
N LYS A 89 -13.31 -19.28 17.01
CA LYS A 89 -11.89 -19.66 16.98
C LYS A 89 -10.97 -18.43 16.91
N LYS A 90 -9.67 -18.70 17.08
CA LYS A 90 -8.61 -17.75 16.81
C LYS A 90 -8.64 -17.29 15.35
N VAL A 91 -8.50 -15.99 15.11
CA VAL A 91 -8.43 -15.41 13.76
C VAL A 91 -7.14 -15.86 13.09
N SER A 92 -7.23 -16.39 11.87
CA SER A 92 -6.04 -16.77 11.09
C SER A 92 -5.36 -15.54 10.48
N PHE A 93 -4.08 -15.66 10.13
CA PHE A 93 -3.34 -14.59 9.43
C PHE A 93 -3.98 -14.25 8.08
N GLY A 94 -4.55 -15.25 7.39
CA GLY A 94 -5.28 -15.04 6.14
C GLY A 94 -6.56 -14.23 6.33
N GLN A 95 -7.35 -14.54 7.37
CA GLN A 95 -8.54 -13.76 7.72
C GLN A 95 -8.17 -12.31 8.09
N ALA A 96 -7.14 -12.11 8.92
CA ALA A 96 -6.68 -10.77 9.31
C ALA A 96 -6.15 -9.96 8.12
N THR A 97 -5.44 -10.62 7.20
CA THR A 97 -4.97 -10.02 5.94
C THR A 97 -6.13 -9.64 5.02
N GLY A 98 -7.07 -10.55 4.82
CA GLY A 98 -8.30 -10.30 4.08
C GLY A 98 -9.05 -9.10 4.65
N ARG A 99 -9.13 -9.00 5.99
CA ARG A 99 -9.78 -7.89 6.69
C ARG A 99 -9.08 -6.55 6.44
N PHE A 100 -7.76 -6.52 6.45
CA PHE A 100 -6.98 -5.33 6.15
C PHE A 100 -7.22 -4.85 4.73
N PHE A 101 -7.15 -5.74 3.73
CA PHE A 101 -7.34 -5.35 2.33
C PHE A 101 -8.81 -5.07 1.99
N ALA A 102 -9.75 -5.81 2.56
CA ALA A 102 -11.18 -5.56 2.42
C ALA A 102 -11.58 -4.20 3.01
N ASN A 103 -10.81 -3.65 3.94
CA ASN A 103 -11.05 -2.30 4.44
C ASN A 103 -10.90 -1.24 3.32
N PHE A 104 -10.06 -1.46 2.31
CA PHE A 104 -9.98 -0.58 1.14
C PHE A 104 -11.25 -0.62 0.29
N LEU A 105 -12.04 -1.71 0.34
CA LEU A 105 -13.35 -1.77 -0.33
C LEU A 105 -14.35 -0.75 0.23
N ASN A 106 -14.16 -0.30 1.47
CA ASN A 106 -14.97 0.79 2.02
C ASN A 106 -14.73 2.11 1.27
N LEU A 107 -13.53 2.34 0.71
CA LEU A 107 -13.26 3.52 -0.12
C LEU A 107 -14.08 3.48 -1.42
N PHE A 108 -14.13 2.30 -2.06
CA PHE A 108 -14.88 2.10 -3.30
C PHE A 108 -16.40 2.09 -3.11
N THR A 109 -16.87 1.68 -1.93
CA THR A 109 -18.30 1.69 -1.57
C THR A 109 -18.75 2.99 -0.92
N PHE A 110 -17.98 4.08 -1.02
CA PHE A 110 -18.28 5.38 -0.40
C PHE A 110 -18.65 5.26 1.09
N PHE A 111 -17.90 4.43 1.83
CA PHE A 111 -18.08 4.16 3.26
C PHE A 111 -19.39 3.45 3.65
N ILE A 112 -20.22 3.05 2.69
CA ILE A 112 -21.47 2.28 2.95
C ILE A 112 -21.16 0.97 3.68
N GLY A 113 -20.01 0.36 3.43
CA GLY A 113 -19.58 -0.85 4.13
C GLY A 113 -19.50 -0.72 5.66
N TYR A 114 -19.37 0.49 6.21
CA TYR A 114 -19.45 0.72 7.65
C TYR A 114 -20.89 0.80 8.18
N ILE A 115 -21.85 1.21 7.35
CA ILE A 115 -23.28 1.31 7.72
C ILE A 115 -23.86 -0.09 8.01
N MET A 116 -23.32 -1.14 7.37
CA MET A 116 -23.68 -2.55 7.63
C MET A 116 -23.59 -2.93 9.12
N PHE A 117 -22.76 -2.24 9.90
CA PHE A 117 -22.69 -2.43 11.34
C PHE A 117 -24.06 -2.28 12.03
N PHE A 118 -24.88 -1.34 11.58
CA PHE A 118 -26.17 -1.05 12.21
C PHE A 118 -27.25 -2.06 11.83
N THR A 119 -27.17 -2.61 10.62
CA THR A 119 -28.19 -3.50 10.05
C THR A 119 -27.92 -4.98 10.28
N THR A 120 -26.66 -5.38 10.49
CA THR A 120 -26.30 -6.80 10.66
C THR A 120 -26.50 -7.28 12.10
N ASP A 121 -26.94 -8.53 12.26
CA ASP A 121 -27.18 -9.14 13.59
C ASP A 121 -25.91 -9.22 14.43
N LYS A 122 -24.79 -9.57 13.77
CA LYS A 122 -23.47 -9.70 14.41
C LYS A 122 -22.69 -8.38 14.49
N LYS A 123 -23.30 -7.25 14.10
CA LYS A 123 -22.66 -5.92 14.09
C LYS A 123 -21.34 -5.90 13.31
N GLN A 124 -21.35 -6.51 12.12
CA GLN A 124 -20.19 -6.61 11.24
C GLN A 124 -20.21 -5.49 10.19
N CYS A 125 -19.04 -4.90 9.93
CA CYS A 125 -18.84 -4.09 8.73
C CYS A 125 -18.55 -4.99 7.53
N LEU A 126 -18.54 -4.42 6.31
CA LEU A 126 -18.25 -5.15 5.08
C LEU A 126 -16.95 -5.97 5.14
N HIS A 127 -15.87 -5.36 5.64
CA HIS A 127 -14.57 -6.00 5.78
C HIS A 127 -14.54 -7.11 6.84
N ASP A 128 -15.35 -6.99 7.89
CA ASP A 128 -15.48 -8.01 8.93
C ASP A 128 -16.27 -9.21 8.39
N TYR A 129 -17.34 -8.94 7.63
CA TYR A 129 -18.18 -9.96 6.98
C TYR A 129 -17.39 -10.77 5.96
N LEU A 130 -16.67 -10.11 5.05
CA LEU A 130 -15.85 -10.76 4.03
C LEU A 130 -14.72 -11.62 4.60
N SER A 131 -14.25 -11.29 5.80
CA SER A 131 -13.16 -12.01 6.47
C SER A 131 -13.63 -13.03 7.50
N GLU A 132 -14.95 -13.19 7.63
CA GLU A 132 -15.57 -14.08 8.63
C GLU A 132 -15.08 -13.78 10.06
N THR A 133 -14.96 -12.50 10.39
CA THR A 133 -14.51 -12.03 11.71
C THR A 133 -15.56 -11.18 12.41
N ILE A 134 -15.51 -11.17 13.74
CA ILE A 134 -16.37 -10.36 14.61
C ILE A 134 -15.53 -9.70 15.70
N VAL A 135 -15.95 -8.49 16.11
CA VAL A 135 -15.34 -7.75 17.21
C VAL A 135 -16.18 -7.96 18.47
N VAL A 136 -15.55 -8.41 19.55
CA VAL A 136 -16.25 -8.81 20.78
C VAL A 136 -15.60 -8.19 22.02
N LYS A 137 -16.39 -8.04 23.09
CA LYS A 137 -15.96 -7.61 24.42
C LYS A 137 -16.29 -8.71 25.44
N GLU A 138 -15.31 -9.08 26.26
CA GLU A 138 -15.51 -10.11 27.29
C GLU A 138 -16.18 -9.48 28.52
N ILE A 139 -17.38 -9.98 28.88
CA ILE A 139 -18.19 -9.44 30.00
C ILE A 139 -18.18 -10.33 31.26
N GLY A 140 -17.69 -11.56 31.15
CA GLY A 140 -17.63 -12.50 32.27
C GLY A 140 -17.24 -13.91 31.82
N ARG A 141 -16.74 -14.73 32.74
CA ARG A 141 -16.34 -16.13 32.49
C ARG A 141 -17.02 -17.03 33.53
N LYS A 142 -17.71 -18.07 33.07
CA LYS A 142 -18.31 -19.11 33.92
C LYS A 142 -17.61 -20.44 33.64
N SER A 143 -17.20 -21.14 34.69
CA SER A 143 -16.74 -22.53 34.57
C SER A 143 -17.96 -23.43 34.48
N ILE A 144 -18.04 -24.24 33.42
CA ILE A 144 -19.00 -25.33 33.35
C ILE A 144 -18.22 -26.54 33.86
N ASN A 145 -18.45 -26.89 35.13
CA ASN A 145 -17.97 -28.16 35.70
C ASN A 145 -18.89 -29.30 35.26
#